data_AF-A0A936C836-F1
#
_entry.id   AF-A0A936C836-F1
#
_cell.length_a   1.000
_cell.length_b   1.000
_cell.length_c   1.000
_cell.angle_alpha   90.00
_cell.angle_beta   90.00
_cell.angle_gamma   90.00
#
_symmetry.space_group_name_H-M   'P 1'
#
loop_
_entity.id
_entity.type
_entity.pdbx_description
1 polymer ?
#
loop_
_entity_poly.entity_id
_entity_poly.type
_entity_poly.pdbx_seq_one_letter_code
_entity_poly.pdbx_strand_id
1 'polypeptide(L)'
;MTDLPAQFPRDSRWFDALLIVGGGLDVLHFTPVRQIAATLRGILATARERSPLVIVANSANLAASTLFHWPLDAVLSRRSLKVAGIFRNVCREFDVSFVNFAQPRECDPFSQNPGRFFGPDGFHPSADAYALCYRMIRARTPLRRALSPA
;
A
#
# COMPACT_ATOMS: atom_id res chain seq x y z
N MET A 1 4.53 9.25 -0.46
CA MET A 1 4.67 9.01 0.99
C MET A 1 5.23 10.21 1.73
N THR A 2 5.77 11.23 1.06
CA THR A 2 6.37 12.41 1.69
C THR A 2 5.42 13.15 2.65
N ASP A 3 4.12 13.06 2.42
CA ASP A 3 3.05 13.68 3.21
C ASP A 3 2.55 12.82 4.39
N LEU A 4 2.77 11.51 4.36
CA LEU A 4 2.29 10.58 5.41
C LEU A 4 2.75 10.95 6.83
N PRO A 5 3.99 11.41 7.06
CA PRO A 5 4.40 11.87 8.40
C PRO A 5 3.51 12.99 8.94
N ALA A 6 3.01 13.88 8.07
CA ALA A 6 2.13 14.98 8.45
C ALA A 6 0.69 14.53 8.75
N GLN A 7 0.30 13.31 8.35
CA GLN A 7 -1.01 12.74 8.62
C GLN A 7 -1.10 12.10 10.01
N PHE A 8 0.02 11.87 10.69
CA PHE A 8 -0.01 11.42 12.08
C PHE A 8 -0.61 12.51 12.97
N PRO A 9 -1.52 12.15 13.90
CA PRO A 9 -2.00 13.08 14.91
C PRO A 9 -0.84 13.72 15.66
N ARG A 10 -0.93 15.02 15.94
CA ARG A 10 0.10 15.74 16.68
C ARG A 10 0.14 15.34 18.16
N ASP A 11 -0.96 14.81 18.67
CA ASP A 11 -1.05 14.24 20.01
C ASP A 11 -0.48 12.82 20.07
N SER A 12 -0.10 12.38 21.26
CA SER A 12 0.44 11.03 21.52
C SER A 12 -0.67 10.01 21.74
N ARG A 13 -1.81 10.16 21.05
CA ARG A 13 -2.95 9.25 21.26
C ARG A 13 -2.63 7.83 20.79
N TRP A 14 -3.16 6.87 21.54
CA TRP A 14 -3.01 5.45 21.29
C TRP A 14 -4.07 4.93 20.32
N PHE A 15 -3.73 3.88 19.57
CA PHE A 15 -4.62 3.20 18.62
C PHE A 15 -4.55 1.68 18.78
N ASP A 16 -5.70 1.02 18.73
CA ASP A 16 -5.77 -0.45 18.74
C ASP A 16 -5.13 -1.07 17.48
N ALA A 17 -5.26 -0.38 16.34
CA ALA A 17 -4.61 -0.73 15.09
C ALA A 17 -4.31 0.51 14.25
N LEU A 18 -3.19 0.49 13.53
CA LEU A 18 -2.84 1.48 12.51
C LEU A 18 -2.73 0.82 11.14
N LEU A 19 -3.46 1.36 10.17
CA LEU A 19 -3.36 0.97 8.76
C LEU A 19 -2.69 2.10 7.97
N ILE A 20 -1.54 1.80 7.37
CA ILE A 20 -0.79 2.73 6.52
C ILE A 20 -0.87 2.21 5.09
N VAL A 21 -1.45 3.01 4.20
CA VAL A 21 -1.53 2.69 2.76
C VAL A 21 -0.79 3.77 1.97
N GLY A 22 0.14 3.37 1.11
CA GLY A 22 0.94 4.35 0.37
C GLY A 22 1.73 3.77 -0.80
N GLY A 23 2.54 4.60 -1.46
CA GLY A 23 3.45 4.19 -2.53
C GLY A 23 2.95 4.47 -3.95
N GLY A 24 1.66 4.74 -4.17
CA GLY A 24 1.11 5.02 -5.51
C GLY A 24 1.68 6.28 -6.13
N LEU A 25 1.61 7.41 -5.41
CA LEU A 25 2.22 8.67 -5.85
C LEU A 25 3.74 8.56 -5.95
N ASP A 26 4.40 7.76 -5.11
CA ASP A 26 5.85 7.57 -5.16
C ASP A 26 6.30 6.82 -6.43
N VAL A 27 5.45 5.93 -6.95
CA VAL A 27 5.66 5.31 -8.27
C VAL A 27 5.47 6.34 -9.38
N LEU A 28 4.39 7.12 -9.35
CA LEU A 28 4.10 8.15 -10.37
C LEU A 28 5.14 9.27 -10.41
N HIS A 29 5.58 9.76 -9.26
CA HIS A 29 6.56 10.83 -9.14
C HIS A 29 8.01 10.32 -9.25
N PHE A 30 8.20 9.01 -9.48
CA PHE A 30 9.54 8.40 -9.55
C PHE A 30 10.41 8.71 -8.31
N THR A 31 9.78 8.82 -7.13
CA THR A 31 10.49 9.16 -5.90
C THR A 31 11.66 8.20 -5.68
N PRO A 32 12.87 8.67 -5.32
CA PRO A 32 14.02 7.79 -5.14
C PRO A 32 13.75 6.65 -4.16
N VAL A 33 14.14 5.42 -4.53
CA VAL A 33 13.90 4.23 -3.70
C VAL A 33 14.49 4.32 -2.29
N ARG A 34 15.63 5.00 -2.16
CA ARG A 34 16.28 5.25 -0.87
C ARG A 34 15.43 6.18 0.00
N GLN A 35 14.82 7.19 -0.60
CA GLN A 35 13.92 8.13 0.08
C GLN A 35 12.63 7.41 0.52
N ILE A 36 12.01 6.62 -0.36
CA ILE A 36 10.85 5.77 -0.01
C ILE A 36 11.15 4.92 1.21
N ALA A 37 12.30 4.21 1.22
CA ALA A 37 12.69 3.37 2.33
C ALA A 37 12.91 4.19 3.62
N ALA A 38 13.65 5.30 3.55
CA ALA A 38 13.92 6.16 4.71
C ALA A 38 12.63 6.74 5.31
N THR A 39 11.73 7.26 4.47
CA THR A 39 10.43 7.78 4.89
C THR A 39 9.58 6.68 5.54
N LEU A 40 9.51 5.49 4.95
CA LEU A 40 8.75 4.38 5.52
C LEU A 40 9.32 3.95 6.88
N ARG A 41 10.64 3.90 7.05
CA ARG A 41 11.26 3.60 8.35
C ARG A 41 10.85 4.62 9.42
N GLY A 42 10.89 5.91 9.08
CA GLY A 42 10.46 6.98 10.00
C GLY A 42 9.00 6.83 10.41
N ILE A 43 8.12 6.57 9.44
CA ILE A 43 6.69 6.32 9.69
C ILE A 43 6.49 5.11 10.62
N LEU A 44 7.21 4.01 10.39
CA LEU A 44 7.04 2.79 11.18
C LEU A 44 7.62 2.91 12.58
N ALA A 45 8.69 3.67 12.77
CA ALA A 45 9.20 4.00 14.10
C ALA A 45 8.11 4.69 14.94
N THR A 46 7.48 5.74 14.40
CA THR A 46 6.38 6.44 15.06
C THR A 46 5.13 5.56 15.22
N ALA A 47 4.78 4.74 14.24
CA ALA A 47 3.59 3.88 14.32
C ALA A 47 3.70 2.83 15.43
N ARG A 48 4.88 2.22 15.60
CA ARG A 48 5.14 1.20 16.62
C ARG A 48 5.04 1.72 18.04
N GLU A 49 5.30 3.01 18.24
CA GLU A 49 5.13 3.68 19.54
C GLU A 49 3.66 3.95 19.88
N ARG A 50 2.74 3.88 18.90
CA ARG A 50 1.35 4.32 19.03
C ARG A 50 0.31 3.22 18.86
N SER A 51 0.73 2.03 18.45
CA SER A 51 -0.18 0.90 18.24
C SER A 51 0.54 -0.45 18.33
N PRO A 52 -0.08 -1.46 18.97
CA PRO A 52 0.47 -2.80 19.00
C PRO A 52 0.33 -3.49 17.63
N LEU A 53 -0.65 -3.09 16.81
CA LEU A 53 -0.90 -3.65 15.49
C LEU A 53 -0.71 -2.59 14.42
N VAL A 54 0.44 -2.66 13.72
CA VAL A 54 0.72 -1.84 12.55
C VAL A 54 0.61 -2.71 11.29
N ILE A 55 -0.25 -2.28 10.37
CA ILE A 55 -0.46 -2.91 9.07
C ILE A 55 -0.07 -1.91 7.99
N VAL A 56 0.77 -2.36 7.06
CA VAL A 56 1.22 -1.57 5.92
C VAL A 56 0.72 -2.24 4.64
N ALA A 57 0.17 -1.45 3.72
CA ALA A 57 -0.11 -1.89 2.37
C ALA A 57 0.49 -0.90 1.35
N ASN A 58 1.02 -1.43 0.26
CA ASN A 58 1.42 -0.60 -0.88
C ASN A 58 0.23 -0.39 -1.83
N SER A 59 0.35 0.55 -2.76
CA SER A 59 -0.60 0.67 -3.86
C SER A 59 -0.61 -0.58 -4.77
N ALA A 60 -1.68 -0.73 -5.56
CA ALA A 60 -1.72 -1.67 -6.66
C ALA A 60 -0.61 -1.41 -7.70
N ASN A 61 -0.42 -2.37 -8.60
CA ASN A 61 0.43 -2.15 -9.77
C ASN A 61 -0.19 -1.05 -10.64
N LEU A 62 0.52 0.05 -10.88
CA LEU A 62 -0.04 1.17 -11.65
C LEU A 62 -0.24 0.84 -13.12
N ALA A 63 0.46 -0.17 -13.64
CA ALA A 63 0.23 -0.68 -14.98
C ALA A 63 -1.13 -1.40 -15.14
N ALA A 64 -1.84 -1.67 -14.04
CA ALA A 64 -3.20 -2.17 -14.09
C ALA A 64 -4.23 -1.10 -14.50
N SER A 65 -3.91 0.18 -14.29
CA SER A 65 -4.75 1.29 -14.72
C SER A 65 -4.89 1.33 -16.23
N THR A 66 -6.08 1.67 -16.72
CA THR A 66 -6.36 1.82 -18.16
C THR A 66 -5.86 3.14 -18.72
N LEU A 67 -5.31 4.05 -17.89
CA LEU A 67 -4.72 5.30 -18.37
C LEU A 67 -3.37 5.10 -19.05
N PHE A 68 -2.59 4.13 -18.60
CA PHE A 68 -1.22 3.96 -19.04
C PHE A 68 -1.13 2.84 -20.07
N HIS A 69 -0.48 3.15 -21.18
CA HIS A 69 -0.27 2.23 -22.29
C HIS A 69 1.23 2.04 -22.53
N TRP A 70 1.59 1.06 -23.37
CA TRP A 70 2.97 0.86 -23.77
C TRP A 70 3.55 2.15 -24.37
N PRO A 71 4.78 2.55 -24.00
CA PRO A 71 5.75 1.83 -23.16
C PRO A 71 5.69 2.16 -21.66
N LEU A 72 4.86 3.12 -21.26
CA LEU A 72 4.84 3.64 -19.88
C LEU A 72 4.32 2.61 -18.88
N ASP A 73 3.34 1.79 -19.27
CA ASP A 73 2.82 0.70 -18.43
C ASP A 73 3.92 -0.27 -17.98
N ALA A 74 4.85 -0.66 -18.86
CA ALA A 74 5.95 -1.54 -18.54
C ALA A 74 6.92 -0.90 -17.52
N VAL A 75 7.20 0.40 -17.68
CA VAL A 75 8.04 1.17 -16.75
C VAL A 75 7.37 1.25 -15.38
N LEU A 76 6.09 1.61 -15.34
CA LEU A 76 5.31 1.71 -14.11
C LEU A 76 5.15 0.35 -13.43
N SER A 77 4.97 -0.73 -14.18
CA SER A 77 4.89 -2.10 -13.63
C SER A 77 6.17 -2.48 -12.91
N ARG A 78 7.32 -2.32 -13.57
CA ARG A 78 8.63 -2.58 -12.94
C ARG A 78 8.84 -1.71 -11.71
N ARG A 79 8.44 -0.44 -11.77
CA ARG A 79 8.57 0.50 -10.66
C ARG A 79 7.68 0.11 -9.48
N SER A 80 6.40 -0.22 -9.71
CA SER A 80 5.45 -0.69 -8.71
C SER A 80 5.96 -1.93 -7.98
N LEU A 81 6.44 -2.93 -8.73
CA LEU A 81 7.00 -4.16 -8.14
C LEU A 81 8.27 -3.87 -7.30
N LYS A 82 9.13 -2.95 -7.77
CA LYS A 82 10.30 -2.50 -7.00
C LYS A 82 9.91 -1.80 -5.72
N VAL A 83 8.91 -0.91 -5.74
CA VAL A 83 8.38 -0.25 -4.52
C VAL A 83 7.80 -1.28 -3.56
N ALA A 84 7.00 -2.23 -4.04
CA ALA A 84 6.46 -3.32 -3.23
C ALA A 84 7.56 -4.12 -2.51
N GLY A 85 8.66 -4.40 -3.22
CA GLY A 85 9.83 -5.06 -2.63
C GLY A 85 10.49 -4.25 -1.51
N ILE A 86 10.58 -2.93 -1.65
CA ILE A 86 11.10 -2.03 -0.61
C ILE A 86 10.19 -2.03 0.61
N PHE A 87 8.88 -1.90 0.42
CA PHE A 87 7.91 -1.94 1.51
C PHE A 87 8.01 -3.25 2.29
N ARG A 88 8.03 -4.39 1.59
CA ARG A 88 8.20 -5.70 2.21
C ARG A 88 9.46 -5.79 3.07
N ASN A 89 10.59 -5.32 2.55
CA ASN A 89 11.86 -5.38 3.27
C ASN A 89 11.83 -4.51 4.53
N VAL A 90 11.35 -3.27 4.41
CA VAL A 90 11.26 -2.34 5.56
C VAL A 90 10.24 -2.83 6.59
N CYS A 91 9.09 -3.35 6.17
CA CYS A 91 8.10 -3.91 7.10
C CYS A 91 8.66 -5.10 7.89
N ARG A 92 9.48 -5.94 7.25
CA ARG A 92 10.18 -7.05 7.90
C ARG A 92 11.21 -6.57 8.93
N GLU A 93 11.90 -5.47 8.66
CA GLU A 93 12.85 -4.87 9.61
C GLU A 93 12.16 -4.42 10.92
N PHE A 94 10.89 -4.01 10.84
CA PHE A 94 10.11 -3.50 11.98
C PHE A 94 9.14 -4.53 12.58
N ASP A 95 9.14 -5.77 12.07
CA ASP A 95 8.20 -6.83 12.44
C ASP A 95 6.72 -6.40 12.38
N VAL A 96 6.35 -5.70 11.29
CA VAL A 96 4.96 -5.26 11.05
C VAL A 96 4.31 -6.03 9.90
N SER A 97 2.98 -6.11 9.94
CA SER A 97 2.22 -6.82 8.90
C SER A 97 2.27 -6.06 7.58
N PHE A 98 2.72 -6.71 6.50
CA PHE A 98 2.72 -6.14 5.16
C PHE A 98 1.75 -6.86 4.22
N VAL A 99 0.90 -6.09 3.53
CA VAL A 99 -0.05 -6.59 2.54
C VAL A 99 0.32 -6.05 1.17
N ASN A 100 0.76 -6.94 0.28
CA ASN A 100 1.14 -6.54 -1.08
C ASN A 100 -0.07 -6.49 -2.03
N PHE A 101 -0.36 -5.32 -2.60
CA PHE A 101 -1.38 -5.12 -3.63
C PHE A 101 -0.82 -5.06 -5.06
N ALA A 102 0.49 -4.96 -5.25
CA ALA A 102 1.11 -4.95 -6.58
C ALA A 102 1.64 -6.33 -6.95
N GLN A 103 1.12 -6.91 -8.02
CA GLN A 103 1.55 -8.20 -8.54
C GLN A 103 1.98 -8.07 -10.02
N PRO A 104 2.75 -9.04 -10.56
CA PRO A 104 2.95 -9.15 -12.00
C PRO A 104 1.61 -9.21 -12.72
N ARG A 105 1.53 -8.62 -13.91
CA ARG A 105 0.27 -8.39 -14.66
C ARG A 105 -0.55 -9.67 -14.83
N GLU A 106 0.14 -10.79 -15.01
CA GLU A 106 -0.44 -12.12 -15.26
C GLU A 106 -1.21 -12.65 -14.04
N CYS A 107 -0.83 -12.23 -12.84
CA CYS A 107 -1.40 -12.68 -11.57
C CYS A 107 -2.09 -11.54 -10.81
N ASP A 108 -2.07 -10.31 -11.33
CA ASP A 108 -2.64 -9.15 -10.67
C ASP A 108 -4.15 -9.06 -10.96
N PRO A 109 -5.03 -9.27 -9.94
CA PRO A 109 -6.47 -9.18 -10.15
C PRO A 109 -6.90 -7.82 -10.72
N PHE A 110 -6.19 -6.74 -10.36
CA PHE A 110 -6.46 -5.40 -10.87
C PHE A 110 -6.17 -5.31 -12.37
N SER A 111 -5.10 -5.95 -12.85
CA SER A 111 -4.75 -5.99 -14.28
C SER A 111 -5.63 -6.96 -15.08
N GLN A 112 -6.09 -8.04 -14.46
CA GLN A 112 -6.91 -9.05 -15.13
C GLN A 112 -8.36 -8.58 -15.33
N ASN A 113 -8.86 -7.66 -14.49
CA ASN A 113 -10.24 -7.16 -14.58
C ASN A 113 -10.31 -5.64 -14.36
N PRO A 114 -9.66 -4.83 -15.22
CA PRO A 114 -9.54 -3.40 -14.99
C PRO A 114 -10.90 -2.69 -14.97
N GLY A 115 -11.84 -3.07 -15.84
CA GLY A 115 -13.20 -2.50 -15.86
C GLY A 115 -14.04 -2.78 -14.60
N ARG A 116 -13.63 -3.76 -13.78
CA ARG A 116 -14.26 -4.03 -12.48
C ARG A 116 -13.61 -3.22 -11.36
N PHE A 117 -12.29 -3.09 -11.40
CA PHE A 117 -11.50 -2.60 -10.27
C PHE A 117 -11.08 -1.14 -10.36
N PHE A 118 -11.26 -0.50 -11.52
CA PHE A 118 -11.06 0.94 -11.68
C PHE A 118 -12.39 1.66 -11.86
N GLY A 119 -12.45 2.89 -11.36
CA GLY A 119 -13.56 3.79 -11.60
C GLY A 119 -13.59 4.28 -13.06
N PRO A 120 -14.58 5.11 -13.42
CA PRO A 120 -14.73 5.65 -14.78
C PRO A 120 -13.53 6.46 -15.28
N ASP A 121 -12.71 7.00 -14.38
CA ASP A 121 -11.48 7.71 -14.71
C ASP A 121 -10.32 6.78 -15.12
N GLY A 122 -10.52 5.46 -15.04
CA GLY A 122 -9.53 4.46 -15.41
C GLY A 122 -8.33 4.36 -14.46
N PHE A 123 -8.34 5.05 -13.32
CA PHE A 123 -7.18 5.19 -12.44
C PHE A 123 -7.48 4.97 -10.97
N HIS A 124 -8.55 5.57 -10.45
CA HIS A 124 -8.88 5.41 -9.04
C HIS A 124 -9.58 4.06 -8.79
N PRO A 125 -9.36 3.43 -7.63
CA PRO A 125 -9.99 2.16 -7.31
C PRO A 125 -11.52 2.28 -7.25
N SER A 126 -12.21 1.28 -7.79
CA SER A 126 -13.67 1.13 -7.60
C SER A 126 -14.01 0.62 -6.19
N ALA A 127 -15.29 0.59 -5.84
CA ALA A 127 -15.77 -0.04 -4.60
C ALA A 127 -15.38 -1.52 -4.52
N ASP A 128 -15.40 -2.23 -5.65
CA ASP A 128 -14.97 -3.63 -5.74
C ASP A 128 -13.48 -3.81 -5.44
N ALA A 129 -12.65 -2.86 -5.85
CA ALA A 129 -11.23 -2.87 -5.53
C ALA A 129 -10.99 -2.66 -4.03
N TYR A 130 -11.68 -1.70 -3.41
CA TYR A 130 -11.62 -1.53 -1.95
C TYR A 130 -12.11 -2.77 -1.20
N ALA A 131 -13.18 -3.41 -1.67
CA ALA A 131 -13.68 -4.66 -1.09
C ALA A 131 -12.64 -5.79 -1.18
N LEU A 132 -11.92 -5.90 -2.31
CA LEU A 132 -10.82 -6.84 -2.47
C LEU A 132 -9.65 -6.54 -1.52
N CYS A 133 -9.19 -5.28 -1.48
CA CYS A 133 -8.13 -4.84 -0.57
C CYS A 133 -8.47 -5.14 0.89
N TYR A 134 -9.69 -4.86 1.31
CA TYR A 134 -10.18 -5.17 2.66
C TYR A 134 -10.15 -6.67 2.96
N ARG A 135 -10.63 -7.51 2.03
CA ARG A 135 -10.53 -8.98 2.18
C ARG A 135 -9.08 -9.44 2.30
N MET A 136 -8.17 -8.89 1.49
CA MET A 136 -6.75 -9.22 1.54
C MET A 136 -6.13 -8.83 2.88
N ILE A 137 -6.43 -7.63 3.40
CA ILE A 137 -5.95 -7.17 4.71
C ILE A 137 -6.46 -8.10 5.80
N ARG A 138 -7.77 -8.39 5.83
CA ARG A 138 -8.36 -9.28 6.84
C ARG A 138 -7.82 -10.70 6.82
N ALA A 139 -7.54 -11.23 5.63
CA ALA A 139 -7.04 -12.59 5.47
C ALA A 139 -5.56 -12.74 5.83
N ARG A 140 -4.77 -11.67 5.68
CA ARG A 140 -3.29 -11.71 5.79
C ARG A 140 -2.76 -11.03 7.05
N THR A 141 -3.62 -10.48 7.90
CA THR A 141 -3.21 -9.75 9.09
C THR A 141 -4.09 -10.10 10.30
N PRO A 142 -3.62 -9.83 11.53
CA PRO A 142 -4.43 -10.01 12.74
C PRO A 142 -5.62 -9.04 12.87
N LEU A 143 -5.93 -8.19 11.88
CA LEU A 143 -6.96 -7.15 11.97
C LEU A 143 -8.29 -7.65 12.52
N ARG A 144 -8.72 -8.86 12.12
CA ARG A 144 -9.98 -9.44 12.62
C ARG A 144 -10.01 -9.58 14.14
N ARG A 145 -8.88 -9.95 14.76
CA ARG A 145 -8.77 -10.08 16.21
C ARG A 145 -8.83 -8.73 16.89
N ALA A 146 -8.14 -7.72 16.34
CA ALA A 146 -8.14 -6.35 16.87
C ALA A 146 -9.51 -5.65 16.76
N LEU A 147 -10.34 -6.02 15.79
CA LEU A 147 -11.70 -5.48 15.60
C LEU A 147 -12.79 -6.27 16.34
N SER A 148 -12.45 -7.39 16.99
CA SER A 148 -13.44 -8.14 17.78
C SER A 148 -13.62 -7.41 19.11
N PRO A 149 -14.87 -7.16 19.56
CA PRO A 149 -15.09 -6.61 20.89
C PRO A 149 -14.47 -7.55 21.94
N ALA A 150 -13.81 -6.96 22.93
CA ALA A 150 -13.33 -7.65 24.13
C ALA A 150 -14.49 -8.24 24.93
#